data_AF-A0A948PLS7-F1
#
_entry.id   AF-A0A948PLS7-F1
#
_cell.length_a   1.000
_cell.length_b   1.000
_cell.length_c   1.000
_cell.angle_alpha   90.00
_cell.angle_beta   90.00
_cell.angle_gamma   90.00
#
_symmetry.space_group_name_H-M   'P 1'
#
loop_
_entity.id
_entity.type
_entity.pdbx_description
1 polymer ?
#
loop_
_entity_poly.entity_id
_entity_poly.type
_entity_poly.pdbx_seq_one_letter_code
_entity_poly.pdbx_strand_id
1 'polypeptide(L)'
;MNNFKIREIENGENFDPSIFCENVPFTQASFYGDWQKNLGRIVKRFLVSSDKEIVAYFQIIKYPLLLGKSYFYIPYGPVTKDFSADFFTYIRQELKKIAKTENVVFVRLDFTPPIPNDILSKFFTKAPFYTYHSAYFQPRMEWFLGLEKLENEILMEMWKCTKKPVTQYD
;
A
#
# COMPACT_ATOMS: atom_id res chain seq x y z
N MET A 1 -17.20 -20.59 1.54
CA MET A 1 -15.77 -20.22 1.53
C MET A 1 -15.44 -19.81 0.11
N ASN A 2 -15.08 -18.54 -0.08
CA ASN A 2 -14.69 -18.02 -1.38
C ASN A 2 -13.38 -18.68 -1.83
N ASN A 3 -13.27 -19.05 -3.11
CA ASN A 3 -12.09 -19.69 -3.65
C ASN A 3 -11.10 -18.63 -4.14
N PHE A 4 -10.28 -18.12 -3.22
CA PHE A 4 -9.25 -17.14 -3.54
C PHE A 4 -8.04 -17.78 -4.23
N LYS A 5 -7.52 -17.09 -5.25
CA LYS A 5 -6.30 -17.48 -5.97
C LYS A 5 -5.39 -16.26 -6.13
N ILE A 6 -4.18 -16.36 -5.61
CA ILE A 6 -3.10 -15.40 -5.84
C ILE A 6 -2.31 -15.79 -7.09
N ARG A 7 -1.96 -14.80 -7.92
CA ARG A 7 -1.10 -14.99 -9.09
C ARG A 7 -0.08 -13.86 -9.16
N GLU A 8 1.18 -14.21 -9.41
CA GLU A 8 2.22 -13.23 -9.76
C GLU A 8 1.97 -12.73 -11.19
N ILE A 9 2.03 -11.42 -11.36
CA ILE A 9 1.83 -10.76 -12.65
C ILE A 9 3.17 -10.73 -13.37
N GLU A 10 3.21 -11.34 -14.55
CA GLU A 10 4.42 -11.41 -15.37
C GLU A 10 4.72 -10.08 -16.07
N ASN A 11 5.95 -9.91 -16.53
CA ASN A 11 6.36 -8.70 -17.24
C ASN A 11 5.52 -8.51 -18.52
N GLY A 12 4.82 -7.38 -18.62
CA GLY A 12 3.99 -7.02 -19.78
C GLY A 12 2.48 -7.17 -19.55
N GLU A 13 2.06 -7.84 -18.47
CA GLU A 13 0.66 -7.85 -18.04
C GLU A 13 0.29 -6.54 -17.31
N ASN A 14 -0.96 -6.10 -17.50
CA ASN A 14 -1.43 -4.86 -16.88
C ASN A 14 -1.60 -5.03 -15.35
N PHE A 15 -1.02 -4.11 -14.58
CA PHE A 15 -1.19 -4.01 -13.14
C PHE A 15 -1.93 -2.71 -12.82
N ASP A 16 -3.22 -2.83 -12.55
CA ASP A 16 -4.10 -1.68 -12.40
C ASP A 16 -4.97 -1.76 -11.14
N PRO A 17 -4.44 -1.32 -9.99
CA PRO A 17 -5.22 -1.19 -8.76
C PRO A 17 -6.32 -0.12 -8.82
N SER A 18 -6.34 0.77 -9.82
CA SER A 18 -7.33 1.85 -9.93
C SER A 18 -8.75 1.36 -10.18
N ILE A 19 -8.87 0.13 -10.66
CA ILE A 19 -10.15 -0.58 -10.84
C ILE A 19 -10.94 -0.70 -9.51
N PHE A 20 -10.27 -0.66 -8.35
CA PHE A 20 -10.94 -0.85 -7.04
C PHE A 20 -11.17 0.43 -6.25
N CYS A 21 -10.39 1.47 -6.48
CA CYS A 21 -10.48 2.70 -5.73
C CYS A 21 -9.95 3.85 -6.59
N GLU A 22 -10.68 4.97 -6.60
CA GLU A 22 -10.25 6.20 -7.27
C GLU A 22 -8.97 6.77 -6.63
N ASN A 23 -8.84 6.63 -5.31
CA ASN A 23 -7.70 7.10 -4.52
C ASN A 23 -6.68 5.98 -4.28
N VAL A 24 -6.16 5.36 -5.35
CA VAL A 24 -5.09 4.38 -5.22
C VAL A 24 -3.85 5.04 -4.59
N PRO A 25 -3.26 4.44 -3.56
CA PRO A 25 -2.00 4.93 -3.02
C PRO A 25 -0.91 4.99 -4.09
N PHE A 26 -0.18 6.09 -4.19
CA PHE A 26 0.93 6.25 -5.14
C PHE A 26 1.91 5.07 -5.12
N THR A 27 2.16 4.51 -3.93
CA THR A 27 3.06 3.37 -3.73
C THR A 27 2.55 2.05 -4.28
N GLN A 28 1.28 1.98 -4.69
CA GLN A 28 0.68 0.86 -5.40
C GLN A 28 0.47 1.17 -6.89
N ALA A 29 0.86 2.34 -7.39
CA ALA A 29 0.88 2.60 -8.82
C ALA A 29 1.95 1.74 -9.52
N SER A 30 1.69 1.37 -10.78
CA SER A 30 2.63 0.59 -11.60
C SER A 30 4.00 1.29 -11.71
N PHE A 31 4.00 2.58 -12.04
CA PHE A 31 5.23 3.40 -12.11
C PHE A 31 6.10 3.33 -10.85
N TYR A 32 5.50 3.32 -9.66
CA TYR A 32 6.25 3.22 -8.42
C TYR A 32 7.04 1.92 -8.34
N GLY A 33 6.44 0.80 -8.75
CA GLY A 33 7.14 -0.48 -8.82
C GLY A 33 8.33 -0.45 -9.79
N ASP A 34 8.19 0.22 -10.93
CA ASP A 34 9.28 0.35 -11.90
C ASP A 34 10.40 1.26 -11.39
N TRP A 35 10.04 2.35 -10.71
CA TRP A 35 11.00 3.20 -10.02
C TRP A 35 11.79 2.43 -8.96
N GLN A 36 11.14 1.56 -8.19
CA GLN A 36 11.80 0.71 -7.19
C GLN A 36 12.74 -0.31 -7.83
N LYS A 37 12.37 -0.89 -8.99
CA LYS A 37 13.27 -1.76 -9.79
C LYS A 37 14.50 -0.98 -10.27
N ASN A 38 14.33 0.25 -10.75
CA ASN A 38 15.44 1.12 -11.17
C ASN A 38 16.39 1.49 -10.02
N LEU A 39 15.91 1.48 -8.78
CA LEU A 39 16.74 1.63 -7.56
C LEU A 39 17.44 0.31 -7.15
N GLY A 40 17.38 -0.73 -7.98
CA GLY A 40 18.03 -2.02 -7.73
C GLY A 40 17.27 -2.94 -6.77
N ARG A 41 15.99 -2.67 -6.49
CA ARG A 41 15.17 -3.51 -5.61
C ARG A 41 14.43 -4.57 -6.41
N ILE A 42 14.18 -5.71 -5.76
CA ILE A 42 13.30 -6.75 -6.33
C ILE A 42 11.86 -6.36 -6.05
N VAL A 43 11.06 -6.28 -7.11
CA VAL A 43 9.63 -5.96 -7.04
C VAL A 43 8.83 -7.05 -7.72
N LYS A 44 7.86 -7.60 -7.00
CA LYS A 44 6.91 -8.60 -7.49
C LYS A 44 5.50 -8.06 -7.39
N ARG A 45 4.71 -8.18 -8.46
CA ARG A 45 3.33 -7.70 -8.53
C ARG A 45 2.39 -8.88 -8.47
N PHE A 46 1.28 -8.74 -7.76
CA PHE A 46 0.32 -9.81 -7.56
C PHE A 46 -1.10 -9.30 -7.77
N LEU A 47 -1.94 -10.21 -8.26
CA LEU A 47 -3.39 -10.08 -8.22
C LEU A 47 -3.98 -11.22 -7.41
N VAL A 48 -5.13 -10.97 -6.81
CA VAL A 48 -5.95 -11.98 -6.13
C VAL A 48 -7.31 -12.01 -6.80
N SER A 49 -7.74 -13.19 -7.21
CA SER A 49 -9.08 -13.42 -7.74
C SER A 49 -9.92 -14.24 -6.76
N SER A 50 -11.18 -13.88 -6.59
CA SER A 50 -12.21 -14.75 -6.03
C SER A 50 -13.01 -15.33 -7.20
N ASP A 51 -12.97 -16.64 -7.38
CA ASP A 51 -13.57 -17.34 -8.51
C ASP A 51 -13.07 -16.86 -9.88
N LYS A 52 -13.77 -15.92 -10.52
CA LYS A 52 -13.40 -15.30 -11.82
C LYS A 52 -13.21 -13.79 -11.74
N GLU A 53 -13.41 -13.19 -10.57
CA GLU A 53 -13.34 -11.75 -10.38
C GLU A 53 -12.06 -11.37 -9.64
N ILE A 54 -11.37 -10.33 -10.11
CA ILE A 54 -10.20 -9.79 -9.41
C ILE A 54 -10.72 -8.99 -8.20
N VAL A 55 -10.20 -9.30 -7.03
CA VAL A 55 -10.61 -8.71 -5.75
C VAL A 55 -9.52 -7.88 -5.08
N ALA A 56 -8.24 -8.11 -5.42
CA ALA A 56 -7.15 -7.31 -4.91
C ALA A 56 -5.95 -7.23 -5.86
N TYR A 57 -5.21 -6.14 -5.76
CA TYR A 57 -3.91 -5.93 -6.36
C TYR A 57 -2.91 -5.50 -5.28
N PHE A 58 -1.68 -5.95 -5.41
CA PHE A 58 -0.59 -5.41 -4.60
C PHE A 58 0.78 -5.67 -5.22
N GLN A 59 1.75 -4.86 -4.83
CA GLN A 59 3.16 -5.11 -5.12
C GLN A 59 3.99 -5.27 -3.85
N ILE A 60 4.89 -6.25 -3.89
CA ILE A 60 5.86 -6.55 -2.85
C ILE A 60 7.22 -6.00 -3.28
N ILE A 61 7.87 -5.27 -2.38
CA ILE A 61 9.25 -4.78 -2.54
C ILE A 61 10.13 -5.52 -1.54
N LYS A 62 11.22 -6.13 -2.01
CA LYS A 62 12.22 -6.80 -1.18
C LYS A 62 13.25 -5.80 -0.69
N TYR A 63 13.40 -5.69 0.62
CA TYR A 63 14.40 -4.85 1.25
C TYR A 63 15.48 -5.72 1.92
N PRO A 64 16.77 -5.43 1.68
CA PRO A 64 17.85 -6.12 2.37
C PRO A 64 17.90 -5.70 3.85
N LEU A 65 18.31 -6.63 4.69
CA LEU A 65 18.65 -6.43 6.10
C LEU A 65 20.10 -6.85 6.34
N LEU A 66 20.60 -6.55 7.53
CA LEU A 66 21.90 -7.03 7.99
C LEU A 66 21.98 -8.57 7.93
N LEU A 67 23.20 -9.09 7.82
CA LEU A 67 23.50 -10.53 7.83
C LEU A 67 22.85 -11.31 6.67
N GLY A 68 22.70 -10.68 5.50
CA GLY A 68 22.13 -11.31 4.30
C GLY A 68 20.65 -11.67 4.42
N LYS A 69 19.96 -11.12 5.42
CA LYS A 69 18.51 -11.27 5.59
C LYS A 69 17.77 -10.26 4.72
N SER A 70 16.46 -10.43 4.62
CA SER A 70 15.59 -9.48 3.93
C SER A 70 14.20 -9.46 4.55
N TYR A 71 13.45 -8.40 4.29
CA TYR A 71 12.02 -8.32 4.58
C TYR A 71 11.24 -7.95 3.32
N PHE A 72 9.96 -8.29 3.29
CA PHE A 72 9.04 -7.86 2.26
C PHE A 72 8.20 -6.70 2.74
N TYR A 73 7.99 -5.72 1.87
CA TYR A 73 7.16 -4.57 2.14
C TYR A 73 6.07 -4.41 1.10
N ILE A 74 4.83 -4.25 1.56
CA ILE A 74 3.66 -3.92 0.74
C ILE A 74 3.16 -2.55 1.18
N PRO A 75 3.65 -1.46 0.55
CA PRO A 75 3.36 -0.09 0.99
C PRO A 75 1.93 0.31 0.66
N TYR A 76 1.12 0.67 1.66
CA TYR A 76 -0.29 1.05 1.47
C TYR A 76 -1.11 0.00 0.68
N GLY A 77 -0.85 -1.28 0.92
CA GLY A 77 -1.59 -2.37 0.31
C GLY A 77 -1.76 -3.59 1.24
N PRO A 78 -2.51 -4.60 0.78
CA PRO A 78 -3.11 -4.71 -0.55
C PRO A 78 -4.27 -3.74 -0.82
N VAL A 79 -4.40 -3.31 -2.09
CA VAL A 79 -5.57 -2.57 -2.57
C VAL A 79 -6.65 -3.60 -2.88
N THR A 80 -7.72 -3.61 -2.10
CA THR A 80 -8.75 -4.65 -2.15
C THR A 80 -10.14 -4.05 -2.01
N LYS A 81 -11.13 -4.71 -2.62
CA LYS A 81 -12.56 -4.48 -2.33
C LYS A 81 -13.15 -5.52 -1.37
N ASP A 82 -12.41 -6.58 -1.06
CA ASP A 82 -12.80 -7.63 -0.12
C ASP A 82 -12.09 -7.41 1.23
N PHE A 83 -12.89 -7.16 2.27
CA PHE A 83 -12.44 -6.98 3.65
C PHE A 83 -12.94 -8.10 4.58
N SER A 84 -13.28 -9.27 4.02
CA SER A 84 -13.75 -10.43 4.78
C SER A 84 -12.63 -11.11 5.58
N ALA A 85 -13.03 -11.81 6.64
CA ALA A 85 -12.14 -12.65 7.43
C ALA A 85 -11.45 -13.75 6.59
N ASP A 86 -12.18 -14.32 5.63
CA ASP A 86 -11.67 -15.35 4.73
C ASP A 86 -10.55 -14.79 3.85
N PHE A 87 -10.73 -13.58 3.31
CA PHE A 87 -9.71 -12.90 2.52
C PHE A 87 -8.43 -12.66 3.32
N PHE A 88 -8.52 -12.10 4.53
CA PHE A 88 -7.33 -11.86 5.35
C PHE A 88 -6.62 -13.14 5.78
N THR A 89 -7.39 -14.20 6.08
CA THR A 89 -6.84 -15.52 6.37
C THR A 89 -6.06 -16.06 5.17
N TYR A 90 -6.63 -15.96 3.97
CA TYR A 90 -6.00 -16.38 2.73
C TYR A 90 -4.71 -15.60 2.45
N ILE A 91 -4.77 -14.26 2.46
CA ILE A 91 -3.61 -13.39 2.22
C ILE A 91 -2.48 -13.69 3.21
N ARG A 92 -2.78 -13.87 4.49
CA ARG A 92 -1.78 -14.23 5.50
C ARG A 92 -1.09 -15.55 5.16
N GLN A 93 -1.86 -16.57 4.76
CA GLN A 93 -1.31 -17.89 4.43
C GLN A 93 -0.42 -17.84 3.19
N GLU A 94 -0.86 -17.16 2.14
CA GLU A 94 -0.09 -17.02 0.89
C GLU A 94 1.18 -16.18 1.08
N LEU A 95 1.09 -15.05 1.77
CA LEU A 95 2.28 -14.23 2.07
C LEU A 95 3.30 -15.00 2.90
N LYS A 96 2.86 -15.89 3.81
CA LYS A 96 3.76 -16.77 4.56
C LYS A 96 4.47 -17.79 3.66
N LYS A 97 3.78 -18.34 2.66
CA LYS A 97 4.38 -19.25 1.66
C LYS A 97 5.41 -18.52 0.80
N ILE A 98 5.05 -17.34 0.30
CA ILE A 98 5.93 -16.49 -0.52
C ILE A 98 7.18 -16.09 0.29
N ALA A 99 7.00 -15.63 1.54
CA ALA A 99 8.11 -15.27 2.41
C ALA A 99 9.06 -16.45 2.72
N LYS A 100 8.52 -17.66 2.92
CA LYS A 100 9.32 -18.87 3.16
C LYS A 100 10.16 -19.25 1.94
N THR A 101 9.56 -19.18 0.74
CA THR A 101 10.24 -19.49 -0.53
C THR A 101 11.40 -18.53 -0.79
N GLU A 102 11.23 -17.26 -0.41
CA GLU A 102 12.18 -16.18 -0.66
C GLU A 102 13.18 -15.93 0.49
N ASN A 103 13.13 -16.77 1.54
CA ASN A 103 13.93 -16.69 2.76
C ASN A 103 13.88 -15.31 3.43
N VAL A 104 12.68 -14.77 3.56
CA VAL A 104 12.40 -13.45 4.11
C VAL A 104 12.02 -13.56 5.59
N VAL A 105 12.51 -12.65 6.43
CA VAL A 105 12.32 -12.69 7.89
C VAL A 105 10.89 -12.34 8.28
N PHE A 106 10.32 -11.31 7.65
CA PHE A 106 8.94 -10.89 7.89
C PHE A 106 8.36 -10.18 6.66
N VAL A 107 7.03 -10.10 6.62
CA VAL A 107 6.28 -9.30 5.65
C VAL A 107 5.61 -8.16 6.39
N ARG A 108 5.80 -6.95 5.90
CA ARG A 108 5.17 -5.73 6.43
C ARG A 108 4.12 -5.23 5.46
N LEU A 109 2.97 -4.87 6.03
CA LEU A 109 1.78 -4.38 5.35
C LEU A 109 1.37 -3.07 6.01
N ASP A 110 1.01 -2.07 5.22
CA ASP A 110 0.31 -0.87 5.69
C ASP A 110 -0.97 -0.77 4.87
N PHE A 111 -2.16 -0.68 5.49
CA PHE A 111 -3.44 -0.63 4.75
C PHE A 111 -3.91 0.81 4.58
N THR A 112 -4.31 1.17 3.35
CA THR A 112 -4.97 2.45 3.03
C THR A 112 -6.21 2.17 2.18
N PRO A 113 -7.42 2.58 2.60
CA PRO A 113 -7.72 3.27 3.86
C PRO A 113 -7.45 2.39 5.10
N PRO A 114 -7.24 3.01 6.28
CA PRO A 114 -6.94 2.26 7.49
C PRO A 114 -8.13 1.37 7.89
N ILE A 115 -7.85 0.08 8.05
CA ILE A 115 -8.85 -0.90 8.49
C ILE A 115 -8.90 -0.90 10.03
N PRO A 116 -10.08 -1.02 10.66
CA PRO A 116 -10.21 -1.13 12.10
C PRO A 116 -9.34 -2.23 12.71
N ASN A 117 -8.64 -1.90 13.80
CA ASN A 117 -7.62 -2.76 14.40
C ASN A 117 -8.22 -4.02 15.06
N ASP A 118 -9.49 -3.97 15.48
CA ASP A 118 -10.27 -5.11 16.00
C ASP A 118 -10.47 -6.22 14.95
N ILE A 119 -10.53 -5.85 13.67
CA ILE A 119 -10.60 -6.79 12.56
C ILE A 119 -9.19 -7.33 12.27
N LEU A 120 -8.21 -6.44 12.09
CA LEU A 120 -6.86 -6.82 11.66
C LEU A 120 -6.09 -7.65 12.69
N SER A 121 -6.25 -7.37 13.99
CA SER A 121 -5.52 -8.06 15.07
C SER A 121 -5.78 -9.56 15.14
N LYS A 122 -6.88 -10.04 14.54
CA LYS A 122 -7.20 -11.48 14.42
C LYS A 122 -6.27 -12.18 13.40
N PHE A 123 -5.74 -11.45 12.43
CA PHE A 123 -4.98 -12.02 11.31
C PHE A 123 -3.51 -11.58 11.31
N PHE A 124 -3.22 -10.34 11.68
CA PHE A 124 -1.90 -9.74 11.60
C PHE A 124 -1.42 -9.23 12.96
N THR A 125 -0.10 -9.25 13.15
CA THR A 125 0.53 -8.69 14.34
C THR A 125 0.87 -7.23 14.10
N LYS A 126 0.37 -6.34 14.98
CA LYS A 126 0.71 -4.92 14.94
C LYS A 126 2.21 -4.74 15.18
N ALA A 127 2.88 -3.98 14.32
CA ALA A 127 4.29 -3.68 14.51
C ALA A 127 4.49 -2.82 15.76
N PRO A 128 5.58 -3.03 16.54
CA PRO A 128 5.87 -2.21 17.71
C PRO A 128 6.12 -0.74 17.34
N PHE A 129 5.70 0.19 18.19
CA PHE A 129 5.77 1.64 17.91
C PHE A 129 7.18 2.15 17.58
N TYR A 130 8.22 1.62 18.24
CA TYR A 130 9.61 2.03 17.99
C TYR A 130 10.10 1.68 16.58
N THR A 131 9.54 0.64 15.94
CA THR A 131 9.92 0.25 14.57
C THR A 131 9.52 1.27 13.52
N TYR A 132 8.65 2.23 13.86
CA TYR A 132 8.22 3.28 12.95
C TYR A 132 9.14 4.50 12.94
N HIS A 133 9.92 4.72 14.01
CA HIS A 133 10.81 5.89 14.12
C HIS A 133 12.16 5.64 13.44
N SER A 134 12.56 4.37 13.31
CA SER A 134 13.87 3.97 12.81
C SER A 134 13.92 3.64 11.33
N ALA A 135 12.79 3.65 10.61
CA ALA A 135 12.82 3.48 9.17
C ALA A 135 11.84 4.41 8.45
N TYR A 136 12.28 4.84 7.27
CA TYR A 136 11.57 5.70 6.34
C TYR A 136 10.29 5.00 5.86
N PHE A 137 9.24 5.10 6.67
CA PHE A 137 7.93 4.56 6.35
C PHE A 137 6.95 5.67 6.04
N GLN A 138 5.87 5.28 5.37
CA GLN A 138 4.82 6.18 4.94
C GLN A 138 4.23 6.98 6.11
N PRO A 139 3.86 8.26 5.90
CA PRO A 139 3.26 9.10 6.94
C PRO A 139 1.92 8.51 7.41
N ARG A 140 1.62 8.62 8.72
CA ARG A 140 0.34 8.10 9.27
C ARG A 140 -0.82 9.08 9.14
N MET A 141 -0.50 10.35 8.96
CA MET A 141 -1.46 11.42 8.81
C MET A 141 -0.97 12.28 7.66
N GLU A 142 -1.84 12.44 6.67
CA GLU A 142 -1.63 13.28 5.51
C GLU A 142 -2.65 14.42 5.58
N TRP A 143 -2.23 15.63 5.23
CA TRP A 143 -3.12 16.79 5.14
C TRP A 143 -3.51 16.97 3.69
N PHE A 144 -4.76 16.68 3.37
CA PHE A 144 -5.30 16.85 2.03
C PHE A 144 -6.01 18.20 1.93
N LEU A 145 -5.65 18.98 0.91
CA LEU A 145 -6.40 20.15 0.48
C LEU A 145 -7.29 19.73 -0.69
N GLY A 146 -8.60 19.74 -0.50
CA GLY A 146 -9.56 19.47 -1.58
C GLY A 146 -9.51 20.59 -2.62
N LEU A 147 -9.31 20.23 -3.89
CA LEU A 147 -9.23 21.18 -5.00
C LEU A 147 -10.55 21.29 -5.80
N GLU A 148 -11.64 20.81 -5.22
CA GLU A 148 -12.99 20.84 -5.81
C GLU A 148 -13.55 22.27 -5.93
N LYS A 149 -13.00 23.21 -5.15
CA LYS A 149 -13.45 24.60 -5.05
C LYS A 149 -12.71 25.49 -6.03
N LEU A 150 -13.29 26.64 -6.35
CA LEU A 150 -12.60 27.65 -7.15
C LEU A 150 -11.38 28.20 -6.38
N GLU A 151 -10.35 28.60 -7.11
CA GLU A 151 -9.10 29.13 -6.54
C GLU A 151 -9.32 30.24 -5.50
N ASN A 152 -10.20 31.20 -5.83
CA ASN A 152 -10.56 32.30 -4.92
C ASN A 152 -11.23 31.82 -3.63
N GLU A 153 -12.03 30.75 -3.69
CA GLU A 153 -12.69 30.18 -2.52
C GLU A 153 -11.68 29.47 -1.62
N ILE A 154 -10.76 28.70 -2.23
CA ILE A 154 -9.65 28.05 -1.52
C ILE A 154 -8.80 29.11 -0.80
N LEU A 155 -8.43 30.18 -1.50
CA LEU A 155 -7.66 31.29 -0.97
C LEU A 155 -8.36 31.96 0.22
N MET A 156 -9.68 32.15 0.15
CA MET A 156 -10.46 32.78 1.22
C MET A 156 -10.59 31.92 2.47
N GLU A 157 -10.56 30.59 2.33
CA GLU A 157 -10.57 29.63 3.43
C GLU A 157 -9.20 29.45 4.10
N MET A 158 -8.10 29.87 3.44
CA MET A 158 -6.79 29.85 4.04
C MET A 158 -6.73 30.71 5.31
N TRP A 159 -5.98 30.23 6.31
CA TRP A 159 -5.73 31.01 7.50
C TRP A 159 -5.07 32.36 7.16
N LYS A 160 -5.40 33.42 7.91
CA LYS A 160 -5.00 34.81 7.59
C LYS A 160 -3.49 34.97 7.38
N CYS A 161 -2.68 34.21 8.11
CA CYS A 161 -1.22 34.26 7.97
C CYS A 161 -0.72 33.61 6.67
N THR A 162 -1.44 32.61 6.16
CA THR A 162 -1.12 31.88 4.93
C THR A 162 -1.64 32.62 3.71
N LYS A 163 -2.83 33.24 3.81
CA LYS A 163 -3.44 34.00 2.72
C LYS A 163 -2.59 35.19 2.26
N LYS A 164 -2.07 35.98 3.20
CA LYS A 164 -1.28 37.19 2.91
C LYS A 164 -0.06 36.97 1.99
N PRO A 165 0.85 36.00 2.27
CA PRO A 165 1.98 35.74 1.40
C PRO A 165 1.55 35.16 0.05
N VAL A 166 0.50 34.33 -0.01
CA VAL A 166 0.01 33.78 -1.30
C VAL A 166 -0.43 34.92 -2.22
N THR A 167 -1.27 35.85 -1.72
CA THR A 167 -1.73 37.02 -2.49
C THR A 167 -0.64 38.02 -2.89
N GLN A 168 0.59 37.87 -2.39
CA GLN A 168 1.71 38.77 -2.72
C GLN A 168 2.45 38.34 -3.99
N TYR A 169 2.27 37.08 -4.41
CA TYR A 169 2.93 36.51 -5.59
C TYR A 169 1.99 36.38 -6.80
N ASP A 170 0.71 36.76 -6.64
CA ASP A 170 -0.28 36.91 -7.71
C ASP A 170 -0.27 38.34 -8.28
#